data_AF-A0A2N7QNY2-F1
#
_entry.id   AF-A0A2N7QNY2-F1
#
_cell.length_a   1.000
_cell.length_b   1.000
_cell.length_c   1.000
_cell.angle_alpha   90.00
_cell.angle_beta   90.00
_cell.angle_gamma   90.00
#
_symmetry.space_group_name_H-M   'P 1'
#
loop_
_entity.id
_entity.type
_entity.pdbx_description
1 polymer ?
#
loop_
_entity_poly.entity_id
_entity_poly.type
_entity_poly.pdbx_seq_one_letter_code
_entity_poly.pdbx_strand_id
1 'polypeptide(L)'
;MQRRSGAPREDADSRVSTRGVCTSPAMKQALPDIISTNLDVLFCGINPGLMAAMTGHHFVGRSNRFWKVLHQAGFTPEELSPQDDHGLLKYGYGITSVIQRPTANASELSPREFTLAARGFEQKIAHYQPHFVAFLGKAAYAGMGRLRSVDWGLQRDRMHGAAVWALPNPSGRNRSFSLDRLAEAYRELYLEVLATRDGSGAPHRPTPKARS
;
A
#
# COMPACT_ATOMS: atom_id res chain seq x y z
N MET A 1 55.05 -67.66 -18.29
CA MET A 1 55.88 -66.45 -18.48
C MET A 1 54.99 -65.29 -18.92
N GLN A 2 54.90 -64.28 -18.07
CA GLN A 2 54.76 -62.82 -18.33
C GLN A 2 53.69 -62.24 -19.30
N ARG A 3 52.84 -61.38 -18.71
CA ARG A 3 52.49 -59.97 -19.08
C ARG A 3 51.70 -59.77 -20.40
N ARG A 4 50.72 -58.87 -20.54
CA ARG A 4 50.29 -57.65 -19.84
C ARG A 4 48.86 -57.27 -20.32
N SER A 5 48.08 -56.71 -19.40
CA SER A 5 47.25 -55.50 -19.50
C SER A 5 46.41 -55.18 -20.76
N GLY A 6 45.11 -54.96 -20.55
CA GLY A 6 44.27 -54.11 -21.40
C GLY A 6 42.77 -54.36 -21.27
N ALA A 7 42.13 -53.83 -20.23
CA ALA A 7 40.66 -53.78 -20.15
C ALA A 7 40.16 -52.53 -20.89
N PRO A 8 39.15 -52.64 -21.79
CA PRO A 8 38.50 -51.47 -22.36
C PRO A 8 37.36 -50.98 -21.47
N ARG A 9 37.44 -49.68 -21.24
CA ARG A 9 36.57 -48.71 -20.57
C ARG A 9 35.06 -49.01 -20.64
N GLU A 10 34.43 -49.03 -19.47
CA GLU A 10 32.98 -48.87 -19.29
C GLU A 10 32.57 -47.44 -19.66
N ASP A 11 31.52 -47.33 -20.48
CA ASP A 11 30.91 -46.06 -20.87
C ASP A 11 30.25 -45.38 -19.67
N ALA A 12 30.58 -44.10 -19.53
CA ALA A 12 30.19 -43.25 -18.42
C ALA A 12 28.69 -42.95 -18.44
N ASP A 13 28.01 -43.50 -17.44
CA ASP A 13 26.96 -42.91 -16.62
C ASP A 13 26.55 -41.46 -17.01
N SER A 14 25.39 -41.36 -17.67
CA SER A 14 24.69 -40.13 -17.95
C SER A 14 24.19 -39.51 -16.64
N ARG A 15 25.05 -38.74 -15.98
CA ARG A 15 24.67 -37.88 -14.85
C ARG A 15 23.70 -36.80 -15.35
N VAL A 16 22.41 -37.04 -15.15
CA VAL A 16 21.41 -35.98 -15.09
C VAL A 16 21.83 -35.04 -13.97
N SER A 17 22.42 -33.91 -14.34
CA SER A 17 22.69 -32.79 -13.44
C SER A 17 21.34 -32.20 -13.03
N THR A 18 20.78 -32.72 -11.94
CA THR A 18 19.78 -32.03 -11.13
C THR A 18 20.47 -30.82 -10.51
N ARG A 19 20.60 -29.74 -11.30
CA ARG A 19 20.71 -28.40 -10.75
C ARG A 19 19.50 -28.22 -9.85
N GLY A 20 19.77 -28.28 -8.54
CA GLY A 20 18.77 -28.06 -7.51
C GLY A 20 18.03 -26.78 -7.82
N VAL A 21 16.79 -26.92 -8.28
CA VAL A 21 15.84 -25.84 -8.20
C VAL A 21 15.65 -25.64 -6.72
N CYS A 22 16.30 -24.62 -6.17
CA CYS A 22 15.96 -24.11 -4.86
C CYS A 22 14.59 -23.45 -5.00
N THR A 23 13.53 -24.27 -5.11
CA THR A 23 12.16 -23.82 -4.88
C THR A 23 12.01 -23.63 -3.38
N SER A 24 12.66 -22.60 -2.84
CA SER A 24 12.14 -22.00 -1.62
C SER A 24 10.75 -21.50 -1.99
N PRO A 25 9.66 -21.98 -1.36
CA PRO A 25 8.36 -21.35 -1.56
C PRO A 25 8.53 -19.94 -1.02
N ALA A 26 8.63 -18.95 -1.91
CA ALA A 26 8.50 -17.56 -1.52
C ALA A 26 7.06 -17.43 -1.00
N MET A 27 6.90 -17.68 0.29
CA MET A 27 5.68 -17.48 1.05
C MET A 27 5.17 -16.11 0.64
N LYS A 28 3.94 -16.08 0.13
CA LYS A 28 3.19 -14.88 -0.24
C LYS A 28 3.09 -13.97 0.99
N GLN A 29 4.14 -13.20 1.28
CA GLN A 29 4.16 -12.32 2.43
C GLN A 29 3.19 -11.18 2.10
N ALA A 30 2.09 -11.14 2.85
CA ALA A 30 1.22 -9.98 2.87
C ALA A 30 2.06 -8.78 3.32
N LEU A 31 1.87 -7.63 2.67
CA LEU A 31 2.55 -6.40 3.05
C LEU A 31 1.94 -5.91 4.38
N PRO A 32 2.71 -5.81 5.48
CA PRO A 32 2.17 -5.38 6.77
C PRO A 32 1.61 -3.96 6.70
N ASP A 33 0.55 -3.70 7.47
CA ASP A 33 0.02 -2.34 7.61
C ASP A 33 0.98 -1.46 8.42
N ILE A 34 1.00 -0.17 8.07
CA ILE A 34 1.61 0.89 8.88
C ILE A 34 0.46 1.59 9.59
N ILE A 35 0.17 1.20 10.82
CA ILE A 35 -1.03 1.64 11.53
C ILE A 35 -0.78 1.84 13.03
N SER A 36 -1.48 2.80 13.61
CA SER A 36 -1.49 3.11 15.05
C SER A 36 -2.86 3.64 15.44
N THR A 37 -3.11 3.81 16.74
CA THR A 37 -4.30 4.51 17.23
C THR A 37 -4.14 6.03 17.07
N ASN A 38 -5.24 6.77 17.01
CA ASN A 38 -5.27 8.23 16.93
C ASN A 38 -4.50 8.81 15.71
N LEU A 39 -4.57 8.10 14.57
CA LEU A 39 -4.07 8.66 13.31
C LEU A 39 -5.02 9.75 12.81
N ASP A 40 -4.47 10.83 12.27
CA ASP A 40 -5.26 11.78 11.51
C ASP A 40 -5.76 11.13 10.23
N VAL A 41 -4.89 10.49 9.46
CA VAL A 41 -5.26 9.85 8.19
C VAL A 41 -4.75 8.43 8.11
N LEU A 42 -5.63 7.49 7.80
CA LEU A 42 -5.26 6.16 7.32
C LEU A 42 -5.46 6.10 5.80
N PHE A 43 -4.36 6.11 5.05
CA PHE A 43 -4.39 5.92 3.60
C PHE A 43 -4.63 4.45 3.26
N CYS A 44 -5.61 4.18 2.41
CA CYS A 44 -6.04 2.83 2.07
C CYS A 44 -5.84 2.55 0.58
N GLY A 45 -4.82 1.75 0.25
CA GLY A 45 -4.66 1.18 -1.08
C GLY A 45 -5.71 0.12 -1.39
N ILE A 46 -5.83 -0.24 -2.67
CA ILE A 46 -6.68 -1.36 -3.10
C ILE A 46 -6.09 -2.68 -2.60
N ASN A 47 -4.86 -2.96 -3.01
CA ASN A 47 -4.08 -4.13 -2.63
C ASN A 47 -2.57 -3.88 -2.88
N PRO A 48 -1.67 -4.66 -2.27
CA PRO A 48 -0.24 -4.56 -2.53
C PRO A 48 0.11 -4.91 -3.99
N GLY A 49 0.98 -4.11 -4.61
CA GLY A 49 1.66 -4.55 -5.83
C GLY A 49 2.69 -5.64 -5.52
N LEU A 50 3.01 -6.49 -6.49
CA LEU A 50 4.01 -7.57 -6.30
C LEU A 50 5.34 -7.08 -5.75
N MET A 51 5.85 -5.95 -6.24
CA MET A 51 7.10 -5.36 -5.73
C MET A 51 6.98 -4.93 -4.27
N ALA A 52 5.86 -4.29 -3.90
CA ALA A 52 5.63 -3.85 -2.52
C ALA A 52 5.57 -5.05 -1.56
N ALA A 53 4.90 -6.13 -1.96
CA ALA A 53 4.87 -7.37 -1.19
C ALA A 53 6.24 -8.06 -1.09
N MET A 54 7.06 -8.00 -2.14
CA MET A 54 8.42 -8.54 -2.14
C MET A 54 9.39 -7.74 -1.27
N THR A 55 9.33 -6.41 -1.32
CA THR A 55 10.29 -5.55 -0.61
C THR A 55 9.82 -5.18 0.78
N GLY A 56 8.55 -5.41 1.12
CA GLY A 56 7.95 -4.99 2.39
C GLY A 56 7.71 -3.48 2.51
N HIS A 57 7.69 -2.75 1.39
CA HIS A 57 7.58 -1.29 1.38
C HIS A 57 6.38 -0.79 0.58
N HIS A 58 5.61 0.12 1.18
CA HIS A 58 4.41 0.65 0.57
C HIS A 58 4.72 1.58 -0.60
N PHE A 59 3.90 1.44 -1.66
CA PHE A 59 3.97 2.28 -2.87
C PHE A 59 5.36 2.33 -3.52
N VAL A 60 6.19 1.31 -3.34
CA VAL A 60 7.49 1.19 -4.03
C VAL A 60 7.30 1.06 -5.55
N GLY A 61 8.19 1.71 -6.30
CA GLY A 61 8.26 1.63 -7.77
C GLY A 61 8.29 3.01 -8.43
N ARG A 62 9.15 3.17 -9.44
CA ARG A 62 9.44 4.48 -10.08
C ARG A 62 8.22 5.20 -10.64
N SER A 63 7.18 4.46 -11.02
CA SER A 63 5.96 5.03 -11.59
C SER A 63 4.89 5.34 -10.55
N ASN A 64 5.04 4.89 -9.29
CA ASN A 64 4.13 5.26 -8.23
C ASN A 64 4.46 6.65 -7.70
N ARG A 65 3.44 7.50 -7.57
CA ARG A 65 3.59 8.91 -7.21
C ARG A 65 3.18 9.22 -5.78
N PHE A 66 2.83 8.22 -4.97
CA PHE A 66 2.23 8.43 -3.64
C PHE A 66 3.07 9.35 -2.77
N TRP A 67 4.36 9.03 -2.57
CA TRP A 67 5.25 9.79 -1.69
C TRP A 67 5.46 11.24 -2.16
N LYS A 68 5.67 11.41 -3.48
CA LYS A 68 5.76 12.74 -4.09
C LYS A 68 4.50 13.57 -3.94
N VAL A 69 3.33 12.96 -4.19
CA VAL A 69 2.02 13.61 -4.03
C VAL A 69 1.77 13.98 -2.58
N LEU A 70 2.12 13.11 -1.63
CA LEU A 70 1.94 13.32 -0.21
C LEU A 70 2.72 14.55 0.29
N HIS A 71 3.97 14.67 -0.14
CA HIS A 71 4.80 15.85 0.11
C HIS A 71 4.23 17.11 -0.56
N GLN A 72 3.92 17.06 -1.86
CA GLN A 72 3.38 18.21 -2.60
C GLN A 72 2.02 18.70 -2.06
N ALA A 73 1.21 17.79 -1.54
CA ALA A 73 -0.05 18.08 -0.86
C ALA A 73 0.14 18.64 0.57
N GLY A 74 1.36 18.64 1.10
CA GLY A 74 1.71 19.26 2.38
C GLY A 74 1.63 18.34 3.60
N PHE A 75 1.32 17.05 3.43
CA PHE A 75 1.27 16.11 4.55
C PHE A 75 2.64 15.94 5.22
N THR A 76 3.71 15.93 4.42
CA THR A 76 5.09 15.80 4.91
C THR A 76 5.95 16.99 4.46
N PRO A 77 6.90 17.45 5.29
CA PRO A 77 7.77 18.58 4.96
C PRO A 77 8.77 18.24 3.85
N GLU A 78 9.05 16.96 3.65
CA GLU A 78 9.92 16.41 2.61
C GLU A 78 9.29 15.17 1.97
N GLU A 79 9.76 14.80 0.77
CA GLU A 79 9.39 13.55 0.11
C GLU A 79 10.06 12.37 0.83
N LEU A 80 9.28 11.52 1.48
CA LEU A 80 9.79 10.29 2.10
C LEU A 80 10.10 9.26 1.02
N SER A 81 11.16 8.47 1.21
CA SER A 81 11.40 7.29 0.39
C SER A 81 10.45 6.15 0.80
N PRO A 82 10.10 5.20 -0.10
CA PRO A 82 9.39 3.99 0.29
C PRO A 82 10.07 3.19 1.40
N GLN A 83 11.40 3.27 1.51
CA GLN A 83 12.17 2.59 2.54
C GLN A 83 11.95 3.20 3.94
N ASP A 84 11.51 4.45 3.99
CA ASP A 84 11.23 5.21 5.21
C ASP A 84 9.72 5.27 5.52
N ASP A 85 8.92 4.38 4.93
CA ASP A 85 7.46 4.41 5.00
C ASP A 85 6.91 4.37 6.44
N HIS A 86 7.54 3.61 7.34
CA HIS A 86 7.23 3.61 8.77
C HIS A 86 7.38 5.00 9.44
N GLY A 87 8.24 5.86 8.89
CA GLY A 87 8.41 7.25 9.33
C GLY A 87 7.13 8.07 9.22
N LEU A 88 6.17 7.65 8.39
CA LEU A 88 4.90 8.32 8.20
C LEU A 88 4.08 8.44 9.50
N LEU A 89 4.20 7.46 10.40
CA LEU A 89 3.53 7.46 11.70
C LEU A 89 3.93 8.66 12.58
N LYS A 90 5.13 9.23 12.37
CA LYS A 90 5.58 10.43 13.09
C LYS A 90 4.71 11.65 12.78
N TYR A 91 4.13 11.70 11.58
CA TYR A 91 3.27 12.77 11.11
C TYR A 91 1.78 12.56 11.44
N GLY A 92 1.43 11.42 12.03
CA GLY A 92 0.04 11.06 12.34
C GLY A 92 -0.69 10.37 11.20
N TYR A 93 0.02 9.83 10.21
CA TYR A 93 -0.61 9.12 9.09
C TYR A 93 -0.13 7.67 9.00
N GLY A 94 -1.02 6.80 8.52
CA GLY A 94 -0.78 5.38 8.32
C GLY A 94 -1.14 4.91 6.91
N ILE A 95 -0.77 3.67 6.60
CA ILE A 95 -1.04 3.00 5.32
C ILE A 95 -1.59 1.61 5.57
N THR A 96 -2.65 1.25 4.88
CA THR A 96 -3.19 -0.11 4.81
C THR A 96 -3.68 -0.42 3.40
N SER A 97 -4.18 -1.64 3.18
CA SER A 97 -4.93 -2.01 1.99
C SER A 97 -6.21 -2.76 2.35
N VAL A 98 -7.25 -2.61 1.52
CA VAL A 98 -8.49 -3.39 1.68
C VAL A 98 -8.20 -4.87 1.47
N ILE A 99 -7.52 -5.21 0.37
CA ILE A 99 -7.21 -6.59 0.00
C ILE A 99 -5.74 -6.87 0.23
N GLN A 100 -5.46 -7.85 1.07
CA GLN A 100 -4.09 -8.19 1.48
C GLN A 100 -3.33 -8.99 0.40
N ARG A 101 -4.05 -9.62 -0.53
CA ARG A 101 -3.46 -10.44 -1.60
C ARG A 101 -2.69 -9.56 -2.60
N PRO A 102 -1.39 -9.78 -2.80
CA PRO A 102 -0.63 -9.05 -3.80
C PRO A 102 -1.05 -9.44 -5.23
N THR A 103 -1.11 -8.46 -6.14
CA THR A 103 -1.31 -8.69 -7.58
C THR A 103 -0.43 -7.78 -8.43
N ALA A 104 -0.26 -8.11 -9.72
CA ALA A 104 0.42 -7.22 -10.65
C ALA A 104 -0.49 -6.03 -11.02
N ASN A 105 -1.79 -6.29 -11.12
CA ASN A 105 -2.85 -5.35 -11.44
C ASN A 105 -4.07 -5.54 -10.53
N ALA A 106 -4.65 -4.43 -10.07
CA ALA A 106 -5.88 -4.43 -9.27
C ALA A 106 -7.09 -5.04 -10.01
N SER A 107 -7.08 -5.10 -11.35
CA SER A 107 -8.12 -5.77 -12.14
C SER A 107 -8.15 -7.29 -11.96
N GLU A 108 -7.12 -7.88 -11.36
CA GLU A 108 -7.08 -9.31 -11.00
C GLU A 108 -7.87 -9.63 -9.72
N LEU A 109 -8.43 -8.61 -9.06
CA LEU A 109 -9.27 -8.76 -7.88
C LEU A 109 -10.72 -8.94 -8.28
N SER A 110 -11.37 -9.94 -7.72
CA SER A 110 -12.80 -10.17 -7.92
C SER A 110 -13.65 -9.28 -7.00
N PRO A 111 -14.89 -8.92 -7.39
CA PRO A 111 -15.84 -8.25 -6.50
C PRO A 111 -16.10 -9.00 -5.18
N ARG A 112 -16.00 -10.34 -5.21
CA ARG A 112 -16.16 -11.20 -4.03
C ARG A 112 -15.05 -10.96 -3.01
N GLU A 113 -13.82 -10.74 -3.44
CA GLU A 113 -12.71 -10.46 -2.52
C GLU A 113 -12.94 -9.16 -1.73
N PHE A 114 -13.46 -8.11 -2.37
CA PHE A 114 -13.84 -6.88 -1.67
C PHE A 114 -14.95 -7.10 -0.65
N THR A 115 -15.99 -7.85 -1.02
CA THR A 115 -17.07 -8.21 -0.08
C THR A 115 -16.53 -8.98 1.13
N LEU A 116 -15.63 -9.94 0.92
CA LEU A 116 -15.06 -10.76 1.99
C LEU A 116 -14.12 -9.95 2.90
N ALA A 117 -13.41 -8.97 2.35
CA ALA A 117 -12.50 -8.12 3.12
C ALA A 117 -13.22 -7.03 3.92
N ALA A 118 -14.42 -6.61 3.51
CA ALA A 118 -15.14 -5.48 4.09
C ALA A 118 -15.24 -5.55 5.63
N ARG A 119 -15.71 -6.69 6.17
CA ARG A 119 -15.86 -6.87 7.62
C ARG A 119 -14.53 -6.72 8.37
N GLY A 120 -13.46 -7.32 7.87
CA GLY A 120 -12.14 -7.23 8.51
C GLY A 120 -11.57 -5.83 8.43
N PHE A 121 -11.83 -5.12 7.33
CA PHE A 121 -11.45 -3.72 7.18
C PHE A 121 -12.22 -2.81 8.15
N GLU A 122 -13.54 -2.96 8.24
CA GLU A 122 -14.39 -2.24 9.19
C GLU A 122 -13.95 -2.46 10.65
N GLN A 123 -13.66 -3.70 11.03
CA GLN A 123 -13.12 -4.02 12.36
C GLN A 123 -11.79 -3.32 12.63
N LYS A 124 -10.92 -3.21 11.63
CA LYS A 124 -9.66 -2.46 11.74
C LYS A 124 -9.94 -0.97 11.99
N ILE A 125 -10.86 -0.36 11.25
CA ILE A 125 -11.21 1.05 11.45
C ILE A 125 -11.84 1.27 12.83
N ALA A 126 -12.73 0.38 13.28
CA ALA A 126 -13.33 0.45 14.61
C ALA A 126 -12.29 0.34 15.75
N HIS A 127 -11.23 -0.45 15.55
CA HIS A 127 -10.17 -0.64 16.53
C HIS A 127 -9.19 0.53 16.59
N TYR A 128 -8.69 0.99 15.44
CA TYR A 128 -7.65 2.01 15.38
C TYR A 128 -8.18 3.45 15.38
N GLN A 129 -9.46 3.64 15.06
CA GLN A 129 -10.19 4.91 15.13
C GLN A 129 -9.44 6.10 14.51
N PRO A 130 -9.01 6.01 13.22
CA PRO A 130 -8.44 7.18 12.55
C PRO A 130 -9.50 8.27 12.37
N HIS A 131 -9.10 9.54 12.33
CA HIS A 131 -10.03 10.65 12.03
C HIS A 131 -10.55 10.57 10.59
N PHE A 132 -9.65 10.24 9.66
CA PHE A 132 -9.95 10.11 8.23
C PHE A 132 -9.49 8.75 7.68
N VAL A 133 -10.31 8.14 6.83
CA VAL A 133 -9.93 6.99 5.99
C VAL A 133 -9.93 7.44 4.53
N ALA A 134 -8.77 7.41 3.89
CA ALA A 134 -8.59 7.90 2.52
C ALA A 134 -8.33 6.75 1.54
N PHE A 135 -9.35 6.36 0.77
CA PHE A 135 -9.24 5.33 -0.25
C PHE A 135 -8.54 5.84 -1.52
N LEU A 136 -7.46 5.16 -1.92
CA LEU A 136 -6.65 5.53 -3.08
C LEU A 136 -7.18 4.85 -4.34
N GLY A 137 -8.25 5.44 -4.88
CA GLY A 137 -9.05 4.95 -5.98
C GLY A 137 -10.43 4.47 -5.50
N LYS A 138 -11.44 4.65 -6.36
CA LYS A 138 -12.85 4.35 -6.03
C LYS A 138 -13.13 2.86 -5.82
N ALA A 139 -12.36 1.99 -6.45
CA ALA A 139 -12.62 0.54 -6.48
C ALA A 139 -12.66 -0.09 -5.09
N ALA A 140 -11.74 0.31 -4.20
CA ALA A 140 -11.66 -0.22 -2.84
C ALA A 140 -12.93 0.10 -2.03
N TYR A 141 -13.32 1.39 -2.02
CA TYR A 141 -14.49 1.84 -1.28
C TYR A 141 -15.79 1.31 -1.89
N ALA A 142 -15.96 1.45 -3.21
CA ALA A 142 -17.14 0.98 -3.91
C ALA A 142 -17.32 -0.54 -3.79
N GLY A 143 -16.23 -1.31 -3.87
CA GLY A 143 -16.25 -2.76 -3.76
C GLY A 143 -16.70 -3.26 -2.38
N MET A 144 -16.23 -2.63 -1.30
CA MET A 144 -16.63 -3.00 0.07
C MET A 144 -18.09 -2.64 0.35
N GLY A 145 -18.52 -1.43 -0.03
CA GLY A 145 -19.89 -0.96 0.20
C GLY A 145 -20.92 -1.41 -0.83
N ARG A 146 -20.50 -2.16 -1.88
CA ARG A 146 -21.31 -2.48 -3.07
C ARG A 146 -21.97 -1.25 -3.69
N LEU A 147 -21.25 -0.14 -3.69
CA LEU A 147 -21.74 1.14 -4.19
C LEU A 147 -21.71 1.14 -5.72
N ARG A 148 -22.75 1.69 -6.33
CA ARG A 148 -22.83 1.83 -7.81
C ARG A 148 -21.91 2.92 -8.33
N SER A 149 -21.76 3.99 -7.55
CA SER A 149 -20.92 5.15 -7.87
C SER A 149 -20.33 5.74 -6.59
N VAL A 150 -19.16 6.32 -6.74
CA VAL A 150 -18.42 7.04 -5.69
C VAL A 150 -17.91 8.31 -6.34
N ASP A 151 -18.09 9.47 -5.71
CA ASP A 151 -17.50 10.73 -6.16
C ASP A 151 -16.11 10.91 -5.56
N TRP A 152 -15.29 11.80 -6.13
CA TRP A 152 -14.00 12.14 -5.51
C TRP A 152 -14.22 13.06 -4.31
N GLY A 153 -13.28 13.05 -3.35
CA GLY A 153 -13.32 13.90 -2.16
C GLY A 153 -14.04 13.25 -0.97
N LEU A 154 -14.57 14.10 -0.08
CA LEU A 154 -15.31 13.69 1.11
C LEU A 154 -16.60 12.94 0.75
N GLN A 155 -16.83 11.82 1.42
CA GLN A 155 -18.04 11.02 1.27
C GLN A 155 -19.06 11.38 2.35
N ARG A 156 -20.35 11.14 2.05
CA ARG A 156 -21.45 11.40 2.99
C ARG A 156 -21.40 10.49 4.21
N ASP A 157 -21.10 9.21 3.99
CA ASP A 157 -21.10 8.20 5.03
C ASP A 157 -19.74 8.16 5.74
N ARG A 158 -19.81 7.96 7.06
CA ARG A 158 -18.64 7.72 7.92
C ARG A 158 -18.42 6.22 8.13
N MET A 159 -17.18 5.83 8.36
CA MET A 159 -16.81 4.46 8.70
C MET A 159 -16.34 4.39 10.15
N HIS A 160 -17.18 3.86 11.05
CA HIS A 160 -16.91 3.83 12.49
C HIS A 160 -16.46 5.18 13.08
N GLY A 161 -17.14 6.25 12.68
CA GLY A 161 -16.81 7.61 13.11
C GLY A 161 -15.77 8.32 12.25
N ALA A 162 -14.95 7.60 11.48
CA ALA A 162 -13.97 8.21 10.57
C ALA A 162 -14.65 8.85 9.36
N ALA A 163 -14.22 10.05 8.98
CA ALA A 163 -14.64 10.67 7.72
C ALA A 163 -13.98 9.94 6.55
N VAL A 164 -14.78 9.55 5.54
CA VAL A 164 -14.30 8.78 4.40
C VAL A 164 -13.97 9.69 3.23
N TRP A 165 -12.80 9.49 2.63
CA TRP A 165 -12.36 10.20 1.43
C TRP A 165 -12.06 9.23 0.29
N ALA A 166 -12.47 9.59 -0.92
CA ALA A 166 -12.05 8.91 -2.14
C ALA A 166 -11.06 9.81 -2.89
N LEU A 167 -9.81 9.37 -2.98
CA LEU A 167 -8.73 10.10 -3.66
C LEU A 167 -8.31 9.40 -4.96
N PRO A 168 -7.86 10.14 -5.98
CA PRO A 168 -7.30 9.53 -7.19
C PRO A 168 -6.10 8.62 -6.88
N ASN A 169 -6.03 7.47 -7.55
CA ASN A 169 -4.97 6.49 -7.28
C ASN A 169 -3.61 7.00 -7.82
N PRO A 170 -2.53 6.99 -7.02
CA PRO A 170 -1.23 7.55 -7.40
C PRO A 170 -0.38 6.64 -8.31
N SER A 171 -0.82 5.41 -8.58
CA SER A 171 -0.15 4.47 -9.51
C SER A 171 0.10 5.14 -10.86
N GLY A 172 1.28 4.96 -11.46
CA GLY A 172 1.59 5.47 -12.80
C GLY A 172 0.73 4.87 -13.92
N ARG A 173 -0.04 3.82 -13.63
CA ARG A 173 -1.07 3.29 -14.55
C ARG A 173 -2.30 4.21 -14.64
N ASN A 174 -2.56 5.02 -13.61
CA ASN A 174 -3.59 6.04 -13.65
C ASN A 174 -3.09 7.22 -14.51
N ARG A 175 -3.41 7.17 -15.81
CA ARG A 175 -3.06 8.22 -16.79
C ARG A 175 -4.08 9.35 -16.86
N SER A 176 -5.25 9.22 -16.21
CA SER A 176 -6.29 10.25 -16.21
C SER A 176 -6.04 11.36 -15.20
N PHE A 177 -5.06 11.22 -14.30
CA PHE A 177 -4.62 12.26 -13.38
C PHE A 177 -3.14 12.60 -13.60
N SER A 178 -2.88 13.89 -13.84
CA SER A 178 -1.53 14.45 -13.74
C SER A 178 -1.04 14.43 -12.30
N LEU A 179 0.26 14.68 -12.10
CA LEU A 179 0.83 14.81 -10.77
C LEU A 179 0.18 15.97 -9.99
N ASP A 180 -0.01 17.13 -10.64
CA ASP A 180 -0.59 18.30 -9.99
C ASP A 180 -2.05 18.07 -9.58
N ARG A 181 -2.84 17.40 -10.41
CA ARG A 181 -4.23 17.04 -10.08
C ARG A 181 -4.31 16.00 -8.95
N LEU A 182 -3.32 15.12 -8.82
CA LEU A 182 -3.21 14.25 -7.64
C LEU A 182 -2.90 15.10 -6.40
N ALA A 183 -1.91 15.99 -6.47
CA ALA A 183 -1.51 16.84 -5.36
C ALA A 183 -2.65 17.76 -4.89
N GLU A 184 -3.45 18.34 -5.81
CA GLU A 184 -4.63 19.14 -5.49
C GLU A 184 -5.69 18.33 -4.73
N ALA A 185 -6.06 17.15 -5.22
CA ALA A 185 -7.05 16.30 -4.55
C ALA A 185 -6.60 15.85 -3.15
N TYR A 186 -5.31 15.56 -2.98
CA TYR A 186 -4.74 15.22 -1.68
C TYR A 186 -4.67 16.46 -0.76
N ARG A 187 -4.39 17.64 -1.32
CA ARG A 187 -4.35 18.91 -0.58
C ARG A 187 -5.71 19.26 0.02
N GLU A 188 -6.81 18.98 -0.68
CA GLU A 188 -8.16 19.16 -0.14
C GLU A 188 -8.35 18.39 1.18
N LEU A 189 -7.95 17.11 1.21
CA LEU A 189 -7.94 16.33 2.46
C LEU A 189 -6.98 16.92 3.50
N TYR A 190 -5.79 17.36 3.10
CA TYR A 190 -4.83 17.94 4.04
C TYR A 190 -5.37 19.19 4.74
N LEU A 191 -6.10 20.05 4.02
CA LEU A 191 -6.72 21.25 4.61
C LEU A 191 -7.78 20.88 5.67
N GLU A 192 -8.53 19.79 5.44
CA GLU A 192 -9.52 19.27 6.39
C GLU A 192 -8.88 18.65 7.63
N VAL A 193 -7.71 18.03 7.47
CA VAL A 193 -6.89 17.59 8.61
C VAL A 193 -6.45 18.78 9.46
N LEU A 194 -5.99 19.87 8.84
CA LEU A 194 -5.61 21.09 9.57
C LEU A 194 -6.80 21.70 10.32
N ALA A 195 -7.94 21.86 9.64
CA ALA A 195 -9.16 22.39 10.26
C ALA A 195 -9.64 21.54 11.45
N THR A 196 -9.53 20.21 11.36
CA THR A 196 -9.91 19.29 12.44
C THR A 196 -8.98 19.41 13.64
N ARG A 197 -7.67 19.57 13.41
CA ARG A 197 -6.70 19.78 14.49
C ARG A 197 -7.00 21.07 15.25
N ASP A 198 -7.24 22.16 14.53
CA ASP A 198 -7.54 23.47 15.12
C ASP A 198 -8.84 23.47 15.93
N GLY A 199 -9.88 22.77 15.46
CA GLY A 199 -11.16 22.64 16.16
C GLY A 199 -11.14 21.72 17.39
N SER A 200 -10.17 20.79 17.47
CA SER A 200 -10.09 19.81 18.57
C SER A 200 -9.40 20.33 19.83
N GLY A 201 -8.67 21.45 19.76
CA GLY A 201 -7.80 21.93 20.84
C GLY A 201 -6.64 20.97 21.19
N ALA A 202 -6.47 19.87 20.44
CA ALA A 202 -5.37 18.95 20.64
C ALA A 202 -4.04 19.63 20.25
N PRO A 203 -2.95 19.41 21.01
CA PRO A 203 -1.66 20.00 20.69
C PRO A 203 -1.26 19.59 19.27
N HIS A 204 -0.98 20.59 18.42
CA HIS A 204 -0.50 20.36 17.06
C HIS A 204 0.75 19.47 17.14
N ARG A 205 0.66 18.24 16.62
CA ARG A 205 1.83 17.37 16.55
C ARG A 205 2.84 18.05 15.63
N PRO A 206 3.99 18.53 16.14
CA PRO A 206 4.90 19.30 15.32
C PRO A 206 5.33 18.40 14.16
N THR A 207 5.20 18.91 12.93
CA THR A 207 5.89 18.30 11.79
C THR A 207 7.38 18.22 12.20
N PRO A 208 7.98 17.02 12.34
CA PRO A 208 9.40 16.94 12.66
C PRO A 208 10.17 17.79 11.66
N LYS A 209 10.92 18.77 12.18
CA LYS A 209 11.79 19.60 11.35
C LYS A 209 12.80 18.66 10.68
N ALA A 210 12.96 18.78 9.36
CA ALA A 210 14.03 18.11 8.64
C ALA A 210 15.36 18.44 9.34
N ARG A 211 16.13 17.41 9.71
CA ARG A 211 17.50 17.62 10.17
C ARG A 211 18.30 18.06 8.94
N SER A 212 18.75 19.32 8.95
CA SER A 212 19.72 19.85 7.98
C SER A 212 21.04 19.08 8.03
#